data_AF-X1PM72-F1
#
_entry.id   AF-X1PM72-F1
#
_cell.length_a   1.000
_cell.length_b   1.000
_cell.length_c   1.000
_cell.angle_alpha   90.00
_cell.angle_beta   90.00
_cell.angle_gamma   90.00
#
_symmetry.space_group_name_H-M   'P 1'
#
loop_
_entity.id
_entity.type
_entity.pdbx_description
1 polymer ?
#
loop_
_entity_poly.entity_id
_entity_poly.type
_entity_poly.pdbx_seq_one_letter_code
_entity_poly.pdbx_strand_id
1 'polypeptide(L)'
;MFHTLGAVKNTIGVGDDEPELRIETERGLAQNCHHIIAPTEKEKEELILHYGTLPERIGVVPCGVNLEQFKPVSKEHARQYLGFNNDKIILFVGRIDPLKGIDKLIEAV
;
A
#
# COMPACT_ATOMS: atom_id res chain seq x y z
N MET A 1 -12.37 2.31 3.98
CA MET A 1 -10.95 1.91 3.94
C MET A 1 -10.16 3.11 3.46
N PHE A 2 -9.05 3.43 4.10
CA PHE A 2 -8.17 4.53 3.69
C PHE A 2 -7.04 3.98 2.80
N HIS A 3 -6.56 4.77 1.85
CA HIS A 3 -5.38 4.45 1.04
C HIS A 3 -4.18 5.21 1.61
N THR A 4 -3.36 4.56 2.45
CA THR A 4 -2.23 5.13 3.23
C THR A 4 -2.52 6.53 3.80
N LEU A 5 -2.74 6.62 5.11
CA LEU A 5 -3.09 7.88 5.77
C LEU A 5 -2.10 8.99 5.42
N GLY A 6 -2.61 10.20 5.19
CA GLY A 6 -1.76 11.35 4.90
C GLY A 6 -0.76 11.61 6.04
N ALA A 7 -1.18 11.44 7.29
CA ALA A 7 -0.30 11.57 8.46
C ALA A 7 0.86 10.56 8.45
N VAL A 8 0.62 9.34 7.95
CA VAL A 8 1.67 8.32 7.79
C VAL A 8 2.63 8.74 6.68
N LYS A 9 2.14 9.26 5.55
CA LYS A 9 3.00 9.77 4.48
C LYS A 9 3.92 10.90 4.98
N ASN A 10 3.38 11.86 5.73
CA ASN A 10 4.17 12.97 6.28
C ASN A 10 5.24 12.46 7.27
N THR A 11 4.92 11.44 8.08
CA THR A 11 5.87 10.86 9.06
C THR A 11 7.07 10.17 8.37
N ILE A 12 6.86 9.58 7.20
CA ILE A 12 7.92 8.92 6.43
C ILE A 12 8.84 9.97 5.78
N GLY A 13 8.39 11.22 5.61
CA GLY A 13 9.19 12.34 5.14
C GLY A 13 9.64 12.22 3.69
N VAL A 14 8.83 11.54 2.87
CA VAL A 14 9.16 11.28 1.47
C VAL A 14 8.16 11.97 0.54
N GLY A 15 8.67 12.90 -0.26
CA GLY A 15 7.87 13.80 -1.09
C GLY A 15 7.45 15.05 -0.32
N ASP A 16 6.57 15.85 -0.92
CA ASP A 16 5.96 16.99 -0.25
C ASP A 16 4.97 16.52 0.82
N ASP A 17 4.80 17.33 1.87
CA ASP A 17 3.79 17.09 2.89
C ASP A 17 2.38 17.07 2.27
N GLU A 18 1.56 16.16 2.77
CA GLU A 18 0.17 16.09 2.39
C GLU A 18 -0.59 17.34 2.86
N PRO A 19 -1.53 17.87 2.04
CA PRO A 19 -2.27 19.08 2.38
C PRO A 19 -2.97 18.98 3.73
N GLU A 20 -2.93 20.04 4.54
CA GLU A 20 -3.60 20.07 5.86
C GLU A 20 -5.09 19.72 5.76
N LEU A 21 -5.77 20.24 4.73
CA LEU A 21 -7.16 19.91 4.44
C LEU A 21 -7.40 18.40 4.29
N ARG A 22 -6.45 17.65 3.70
CA ARG A 22 -6.54 16.19 3.57
C ARG A 22 -6.47 15.55 4.95
N ILE A 23 -5.51 15.96 5.78
CA ILE A 23 -5.33 15.43 7.14
C ILE A 23 -6.57 15.65 8.00
N GLU A 24 -7.12 16.86 7.97
CA GLU A 24 -8.34 17.21 8.71
C GLU A 24 -9.55 16.41 8.23
N THR A 25 -9.71 16.29 6.90
CA THR A 25 -10.80 15.51 6.30
C THR A 25 -10.68 14.04 6.67
N GLU A 26 -9.50 13.45 6.56
CA GLU A 26 -9.27 12.04 6.92
C GLU A 26 -9.54 11.81 8.40
N ARG A 27 -9.08 12.69 9.29
CA ARG A 27 -9.35 12.62 10.73
C ARG A 27 -10.84 12.71 11.02
N GLY A 28 -11.53 13.68 10.42
CA GLY A 28 -12.97 13.85 10.57
C GLY A 28 -13.74 12.60 10.13
N LEU A 29 -13.39 12.03 8.98
CA LEU A 29 -13.99 10.77 8.52
C LEU A 29 -13.71 9.62 9.49
N ALA A 30 -12.46 9.47 9.92
CA ALA A 30 -12.05 8.38 10.80
C ALA A 30 -12.81 8.40 12.16
N GLN A 31 -13.10 9.59 12.69
CA GLN A 31 -13.82 9.76 13.95
C GLN A 31 -15.34 9.58 13.83
N ASN A 32 -15.91 9.89 12.66
CA ASN A 32 -17.36 9.94 12.48
C ASN A 32 -17.95 8.71 11.75
N CYS A 33 -17.14 7.90 11.08
CA CYS A 33 -17.63 6.66 10.47
C CYS A 33 -18.12 5.66 11.55
N HIS A 34 -19.22 4.96 11.24
CA HIS A 34 -19.74 3.90 12.10
C HIS A 34 -18.77 2.71 12.22
N HIS A 35 -18.12 2.36 11.12
CA HIS A 35 -17.11 1.31 11.08
C HIS A 35 -16.09 1.58 9.96
N ILE A 36 -14.84 1.20 10.20
CA ILE A 36 -13.74 1.34 9.26
C ILE A 36 -13.11 -0.03 9.04
N ILE A 37 -12.87 -0.36 7.78
CA ILE A 37 -12.12 -1.55 7.41
C ILE A 37 -10.67 -1.14 7.16
N ALA A 38 -9.74 -1.73 7.92
CA ALA A 38 -8.31 -1.66 7.73
C ALA A 38 -7.79 -2.95 7.08
N PRO A 39 -6.88 -2.90 6.09
CA PRO A 39 -6.32 -4.11 5.49
C PRO A 39 -5.40 -4.92 6.42
N THR A 40 -4.73 -4.25 7.37
CA THR A 40 -3.77 -4.87 8.28
C THR A 40 -3.93 -4.35 9.71
N GLU A 41 -3.42 -5.09 10.71
CA GLU A 41 -3.33 -4.61 12.09
C GLU A 41 -2.50 -3.33 12.20
N LYS A 42 -1.42 -3.24 11.41
CA LYS A 42 -0.59 -2.03 11.35
C LYS A 42 -1.39 -0.80 10.92
N GLU A 43 -2.19 -0.90 9.86
CA GLU A 43 -3.02 0.22 9.41
C GLU A 43 -4.13 0.58 10.41
N LYS A 44 -4.62 -0.41 11.18
CA LYS A 44 -5.51 -0.15 12.32
C LYS A 44 -4.80 0.65 13.40
N GLU A 45 -3.57 0.27 13.77
CA GLU A 45 -2.76 1.01 14.74
C GLU A 45 -2.47 2.44 14.26
N GLU A 46 -2.18 2.63 12.98
CA GLU A 46 -1.98 3.96 12.37
C GLU A 46 -3.24 4.84 12.47
N LEU A 47 -4.43 4.27 12.25
CA LEU A 47 -5.72 4.99 12.41
C LEU A 47 -5.99 5.41 13.86
N ILE A 48 -5.59 4.58 14.83
CA ILE A 48 -5.71 4.89 16.26
C ILE A 48 -4.71 5.99 16.62
N LEU A 49 -3.44 5.81 16.26
CA LEU A 49 -2.34 6.69 16.60
C LEU A 49 -2.50 8.09 16.00
N HIS A 50 -2.78 8.18 14.70
CA HIS A 50 -2.76 9.46 13.99
C HIS A 50 -4.11 10.19 14.01
N TYR A 51 -5.22 9.46 14.04
CA TYR A 51 -6.57 10.04 13.92
C TYR A 51 -7.47 9.82 15.15
N GLY A 52 -7.00 9.11 16.18
CA GLY A 52 -7.75 8.91 17.41
C GLY A 52 -9.01 8.06 17.22
N THR A 53 -9.00 7.18 16.21
CA THR A 53 -10.12 6.31 15.91
C THR A 53 -10.32 5.29 17.03
N LEU A 54 -11.57 5.09 17.46
CA LEU A 54 -11.89 4.09 18.49
C LEU A 54 -11.61 2.66 17.99
N PRO A 55 -10.80 1.83 18.69
CA PRO A 55 -10.41 0.51 18.21
C PRO A 55 -11.58 -0.43 17.88
N GLU A 56 -12.68 -0.33 18.63
CA GLU A 56 -13.90 -1.11 18.44
C GLU A 56 -14.66 -0.75 17.15
N ARG A 57 -14.35 0.40 16.54
CA ARG A 57 -14.89 0.83 15.24
C ARG A 57 -14.04 0.38 14.06
N ILE A 58 -12.94 -0.34 14.29
CA ILE A 58 -12.02 -0.76 13.22
C ILE A 58 -11.99 -2.29 13.12
N GLY A 59 -12.47 -2.81 11.99
CA GLY A 59 -12.32 -4.21 11.60
C GLY A 59 -11.12 -4.41 10.67
N VAL A 60 -10.35 -5.48 10.90
CA VAL A 60 -9.24 -5.85 10.00
C VAL A 60 -9.72 -6.89 9.00
N VAL A 61 -9.64 -6.55 7.71
CA VAL A 61 -10.00 -7.44 6.60
C VAL A 61 -8.89 -7.38 5.55
N PRO A 62 -8.01 -8.39 5.48
CA PRO A 62 -6.92 -8.43 4.51
C PRO A 62 -7.41 -8.36 3.07
N CYS A 63 -6.68 -7.60 2.25
CA CYS A 63 -6.94 -7.54 0.81
C CYS A 63 -6.68 -8.91 0.15
N GLY A 64 -7.57 -9.31 -0.74
CA GLY A 64 -7.41 -10.51 -1.57
C GLY A 64 -6.80 -10.20 -2.95
N VAL A 65 -6.43 -11.27 -3.67
CA VAL A 65 -6.08 -11.23 -5.09
C VAL A 65 -6.93 -12.22 -5.88
N ASN A 66 -7.12 -11.97 -7.17
CA ASN A 66 -7.85 -12.90 -8.04
C ASN A 66 -6.99 -14.14 -8.33
N LEU A 67 -7.31 -15.28 -7.72
CA LEU A 67 -6.54 -16.52 -7.88
C LEU A 67 -6.68 -17.16 -9.27
N GLU A 68 -7.69 -16.79 -10.06
CA GLU A 68 -7.77 -17.22 -11.45
C GLU A 68 -6.78 -16.49 -12.36
N GLN A 69 -6.42 -15.26 -11.98
CA GLN A 69 -5.45 -14.44 -12.69
C GLN A 69 -4.02 -14.65 -12.14
N PHE A 70 -3.88 -14.59 -10.81
CA PHE A 70 -2.61 -14.73 -10.10
C PHE A 70 -2.42 -16.17 -9.67
N LYS A 71 -1.98 -17.00 -10.62
CA LYS A 71 -1.61 -18.39 -10.38
C LYS A 71 -0.28 -18.72 -11.05
N PRO A 72 0.47 -19.72 -10.54
CA PRO A 72 1.70 -20.15 -11.18
C PRO A 72 1.46 -20.56 -12.64
N VAL A 73 2.35 -20.11 -13.51
CA VAL A 73 2.41 -20.52 -14.92
C VAL A 73 3.82 -21.04 -15.22
N SER A 74 4.00 -21.79 -16.32
CA SER A 74 5.34 -22.19 -16.76
C SER A 74 6.19 -20.95 -17.01
N LYS A 75 7.37 -20.93 -16.38
CA LYS A 75 8.34 -19.85 -16.50
C LYS A 75 8.87 -19.77 -17.93
N GLU A 76 9.06 -20.91 -18.58
CA GLU A 76 9.51 -21.04 -19.97
C GLU A 76 8.48 -20.42 -20.91
N HIS A 77 7.20 -20.76 -20.76
CA HIS A 77 6.13 -20.18 -21.56
C HIS A 77 6.00 -18.66 -21.34
N ALA A 78 6.06 -18.19 -20.09
CA ALA A 78 6.00 -16.77 -19.79
C ALA A 78 7.16 -15.99 -20.40
N ARG A 79 8.38 -16.55 -20.35
CA ARG A 79 9.57 -15.95 -20.98
C ARG A 79 9.47 -15.91 -22.49
N GLN A 80 9.06 -17.02 -23.12
CA GLN A 80 8.84 -17.07 -24.57
C GLN A 80 7.80 -16.05 -25.01
N TYR A 81 6.68 -15.95 -24.29
CA TYR A 81 5.63 -14.99 -24.58
C TYR A 81 6.11 -13.52 -24.49
N LEU A 82 6.98 -13.22 -23.52
CA LEU A 82 7.55 -11.88 -23.31
C LEU A 82 8.83 -11.60 -24.12
N GLY A 83 9.32 -12.58 -24.90
CA GLY A 83 10.58 -12.45 -25.64
C GLY A 83 11.83 -12.41 -24.76
N PHE A 84 11.77 -12.96 -23.55
CA PHE A 84 12.90 -13.00 -22.62
C PHE A 84 13.78 -14.24 -22.81
N ASN A 85 15.09 -14.03 -22.71
CA ASN A 85 16.09 -15.09 -22.69
C ASN A 85 16.18 -15.75 -21.30
N ASN A 86 17.16 -16.63 -21.14
CA ASN A 86 17.34 -17.40 -19.90
C ASN A 86 18.04 -16.63 -18.77
N ASP A 87 18.22 -15.32 -18.92
CA ASP A 87 18.88 -14.46 -17.96
C ASP A 87 18.12 -14.37 -16.63
N LYS A 88 18.83 -13.89 -15.59
CA LYS A 88 18.20 -13.55 -14.31
C LYS A 88 17.36 -12.29 -14.51
N ILE A 89 16.11 -12.35 -14.07
CA ILE A 89 15.16 -11.25 -14.21
C ILE A 89 14.79 -10.78 -12.80
N ILE A 90 14.95 -9.48 -12.57
CA ILE A 90 14.41 -8.76 -11.42
C ILE A 90 13.23 -7.95 -11.94
N LEU A 91 12.08 -8.03 -11.28
CA LEU A 91 10.85 -7.35 -11.69
C LEU A 91 10.34 -6.48 -10.55
N PHE A 92 10.06 -5.21 -10.86
CA PHE A 92 9.29 -4.31 -10.02
C PHE A 92 7.91 -4.09 -10.64
N VAL A 93 6.85 -4.27 -9.85
CA VAL A 93 5.48 -3.93 -10.25
C VAL A 93 4.88 -3.02 -9.19
N GLY A 94 4.65 -1.77 -9.55
CA GLY A 94 4.10 -0.78 -8.65
C GLY A 94 4.08 0.60 -9.29
N ARG A 95 3.42 1.55 -8.64
CA ARG A 95 3.53 2.96 -9.03
C ARG A 95 4.96 3.43 -8.78
N ILE A 96 5.45 4.30 -9.66
CA ILE A 96 6.69 5.07 -9.44
C ILE A 96 6.33 6.15 -8.41
N ASP A 97 6.40 5.75 -7.16
CA ASP A 97 6.07 6.54 -5.99
C ASP A 97 7.18 6.28 -4.97
N PRO A 98 7.79 7.31 -4.39
CA PRO A 98 8.91 7.14 -3.47
C PRO A 98 8.64 6.18 -2.31
N LEU A 99 7.39 6.07 -1.83
CA LEU A 99 6.99 5.11 -0.80
C LEU A 99 7.18 3.65 -1.23
N LYS A 100 7.28 3.39 -2.54
CA LYS A 100 7.48 2.06 -3.11
C LYS A 100 8.95 1.66 -3.22
N GLY A 101 9.89 2.58 -2.95
CA GLY A 101 11.31 2.25 -2.81
C GLY A 101 11.99 1.76 -4.08
N ILE A 102 11.55 2.20 -5.27
CA ILE A 102 12.13 1.79 -6.55
C ILE A 102 13.59 2.27 -6.71
N ASP A 103 13.91 3.43 -6.13
CA ASP A 103 15.25 3.96 -5.97
C ASP A 103 16.19 2.96 -5.30
N LYS A 104 15.75 2.37 -4.18
CA LYS A 104 16.53 1.37 -3.44
C LYS A 104 16.78 0.10 -4.25
N LEU A 105 15.80 -0.30 -5.07
CA LEU A 105 15.97 -1.45 -5.95
C LEU A 105 17.02 -1.16 -7.03
N ILE A 106 17.02 0.04 -7.59
CA ILE A 106 17.98 0.47 -8.61
C ILE A 106 19.39 0.56 -8.01
N GLU A 107 19.55 1.09 -6.80
CA GLU A 107 20.85 1.20 -6.13
C GLU A 107 21.47 -0.16 -5.76
N ALA A 108 20.64 -1.19 -5.54
CA ALA A 108 21.10 -2.50 -5.09
C ALA A 108 21.55 -3.44 -6.22
N VAL A 109 21.33 -3.07 -7.49
CA VAL A 109 21.62 -3.90 -8.68
C VAL A 109 22.81 -3.33 -9.44
#